data_AF-A0A518K6U4-F1
#
_entry.id   AF-A0A518K6U4-F1
#
_cell.length_a   1.000
_cell.length_b   1.000
_cell.length_c   1.000
_cell.angle_alpha   90.00
_cell.angle_beta   90.00
_cell.angle_gamma   90.00
#
_symmetry.space_group_name_H-M   'P 1'
#
loop_
_entity.id
_entity.type
_entity.pdbx_description
1 polymer ?
#
loop_
_entity_poly.entity_id
_entity_poly.type
_entity_poly.pdbx_seq_one_letter_code
_entity_poly.pdbx_strand_id
1 'polypeptide(L)'
;MQFLSDTEINSSAELSHLSLTELLEKSQSSCRLAIPADANHRTQLACEIVQGLHANNRDSRLLVRTLGWGVWNGEFPRVVERFRKSCGESRPLIEAPHLLCTPGDLQDFEAWCIMGVLQLWDLHLLNLGNHESAYFSHDEWCATTWQPAAN
;
A
#
# COMPACT_ATOMS: atom_id res chain seq x y z
N MET A 1 -12.47 7.15 -1.42
CA MET A 1 -11.61 6.33 -0.55
C MET A 1 -12.39 5.64 0.57
N GLN A 2 -12.00 4.43 1.00
CA GLN A 2 -12.62 3.68 2.10
C GLN A 2 -11.57 2.95 2.94
N PHE A 3 -11.68 3.01 4.27
CA PHE A 3 -10.86 2.22 5.19
C PHE A 3 -11.62 0.99 5.67
N LEU A 4 -10.95 -0.16 5.71
CA LEU A 4 -11.56 -1.45 5.95
C LEU A 4 -10.79 -2.24 7.01
N SER A 5 -11.53 -2.91 7.89
CA SER A 5 -11.02 -3.96 8.78
C SER A 5 -10.74 -5.25 8.00
N ASP A 6 -10.00 -6.18 8.64
CA ASP A 6 -9.81 -7.53 8.10
C ASP A 6 -11.15 -8.28 7.91
N THR A 7 -12.18 -7.98 8.70
CA THR A 7 -13.50 -8.62 8.52
C THR A 7 -14.23 -8.03 7.31
N GLU A 8 -14.25 -6.70 7.20
CA GLU A 8 -14.92 -6.01 6.09
C GLU A 8 -14.30 -6.36 4.73
N ILE A 9 -12.96 -6.43 4.65
CA ILE A 9 -12.26 -6.77 3.41
C ILE A 9 -12.55 -8.21 2.96
N ASN A 10 -12.56 -9.17 3.90
CA ASN A 10 -12.84 -10.59 3.61
C ASN A 10 -14.31 -10.83 3.26
N SER A 11 -15.22 -9.96 3.71
CA SER A 11 -16.63 -10.00 3.35
C SER A 11 -16.96 -9.28 2.03
N SER A 12 -15.99 -8.59 1.44
CA SER A 12 -16.18 -7.84 0.20
C SER A 12 -16.35 -8.78 -1.00
N ALA A 13 -17.44 -8.62 -1.74
CA ALA A 13 -17.70 -9.36 -2.97
C ALA A 13 -16.62 -9.14 -4.06
N GLU A 14 -15.87 -8.04 -3.99
CA GLU A 14 -14.76 -7.76 -4.91
C GLU A 14 -13.55 -8.67 -4.67
N LEU A 15 -13.46 -9.30 -3.50
CA LEU A 15 -12.33 -10.12 -3.06
C LEU A 15 -12.73 -11.56 -2.70
N SER A 16 -14.01 -11.91 -2.80
CA SER A 16 -14.55 -13.22 -2.41
C SER A 16 -14.00 -14.40 -3.22
N HIS A 17 -13.34 -14.13 -4.35
CA HIS A 17 -12.71 -15.15 -5.22
C HIS A 17 -11.19 -15.15 -5.13
N LEU A 18 -10.60 -14.24 -4.35
CA LEU A 18 -9.16 -14.05 -4.24
C LEU A 18 -8.74 -14.32 -2.81
N SER A 19 -7.83 -15.27 -2.61
CA SER A 19 -7.13 -15.35 -1.33
C SER A 19 -6.22 -14.13 -1.24
N LEU A 20 -6.68 -13.12 -0.50
CA LEU A 20 -5.96 -11.88 -0.26
C LEU A 20 -4.54 -12.20 0.24
N THR A 21 -4.42 -13.15 1.17
CA THR A 21 -3.15 -13.68 1.67
C THR A 21 -2.23 -14.19 0.55
N GLU A 22 -2.71 -15.02 -0.38
CA GLU A 22 -1.90 -15.56 -1.48
C GLU A 22 -1.42 -14.46 -2.43
N LEU A 23 -2.27 -13.49 -2.76
CA LEU A 23 -1.88 -12.35 -3.60
C LEU A 23 -0.81 -11.50 -2.94
N LEU A 24 -0.96 -11.29 -1.63
CA LEU A 24 -0.01 -10.53 -0.85
C LEU A 24 1.34 -11.26 -0.71
N GLU A 25 1.34 -12.57 -0.53
CA GLU A 25 2.56 -13.40 -0.49
C GLU A 25 3.28 -13.44 -1.85
N LYS A 26 2.53 -13.45 -2.96
CA LYS A 26 3.11 -13.48 -4.31
C LYS A 26 4.03 -12.28 -4.58
N SER A 27 3.66 -11.08 -4.14
CA SER A 27 4.51 -9.89 -4.28
C SER A 27 5.87 -10.04 -3.56
N GLN A 28 5.89 -10.64 -2.36
CA GLN A 28 7.13 -10.83 -1.57
C GLN A 28 8.13 -11.82 -2.20
N SER A 29 7.63 -12.72 -3.06
CA SER A 29 8.40 -13.75 -3.76
C SER A 29 9.03 -13.30 -5.09
N SER A 30 8.75 -12.05 -5.50
CA SER A 30 9.23 -11.49 -6.77
C SER A 30 10.64 -10.89 -6.65
N CYS A 31 11.16 -10.33 -7.74
CA CYS A 31 12.46 -9.64 -7.77
C CYS A 31 12.50 -8.53 -6.71
N ARG A 32 13.51 -8.54 -5.85
CA ARG A 32 13.67 -7.56 -4.77
C ARG A 32 14.57 -6.42 -5.19
N LEU A 33 14.14 -5.20 -4.90
CA LEU A 33 14.88 -3.96 -5.07
C LEU A 33 15.12 -3.34 -3.69
N ALA A 34 16.28 -2.71 -3.50
CA ALA A 34 16.57 -1.99 -2.27
C ALA A 34 15.75 -0.70 -2.23
N ILE A 35 15.17 -0.37 -1.06
CA ILE A 35 14.59 0.94 -0.81
C ILE A 35 15.75 1.92 -0.57
N PRO A 36 15.84 3.05 -1.28
CA PRO A 36 16.91 4.03 -1.09
C PRO A 36 17.00 4.52 0.35
N ALA A 37 18.19 4.84 0.84
CA ALA A 37 18.37 5.42 2.18
C ALA A 37 17.88 6.89 2.24
N ASP A 38 17.92 7.59 1.12
CA ASP A 38 17.53 9.00 1.01
C ASP A 38 16.02 9.20 0.92
N ALA A 39 15.49 10.15 1.69
CA ALA A 39 14.04 10.40 1.79
C ALA A 39 13.41 10.86 0.46
N ASN A 40 14.14 11.62 -0.37
CA ASN A 40 13.63 12.06 -1.66
C ASN A 40 13.52 10.87 -2.62
N HIS A 41 14.55 10.03 -2.70
CA HIS A 41 14.52 8.82 -3.53
C HIS A 41 13.50 7.78 -3.02
N ARG A 42 13.25 7.67 -1.70
CA ARG A 42 12.14 6.86 -1.16
C ARG A 42 10.79 7.32 -1.67
N THR A 43 10.57 8.64 -1.62
CA THR A 43 9.34 9.26 -2.10
C THR A 43 9.15 8.98 -3.58
N GLN A 44 10.20 9.19 -4.38
CA GLN A 44 10.18 8.89 -5.81
C GLN A 44 9.88 7.42 -6.11
N LEU A 45 10.55 6.48 -5.42
CA LEU A 45 10.30 5.05 -5.60
C LEU A 45 8.84 4.68 -5.28
N ALA A 46 8.26 5.26 -4.22
CA ALA A 46 6.86 5.04 -3.88
C ALA A 46 5.92 5.52 -4.99
N CYS A 47 6.16 6.73 -5.54
CA CYS A 47 5.42 7.26 -6.69
C CYS A 47 5.53 6.33 -7.90
N GLU A 48 6.75 5.91 -8.27
CA GLU A 48 7.01 5.06 -9.43
C GLU A 48 6.29 3.70 -9.33
N ILE A 49 6.31 3.08 -8.14
CA ILE A 49 5.61 1.81 -7.90
C ILE A 49 4.10 1.99 -7.96
N VAL A 50 3.55 3.04 -7.35
CA VAL A 50 2.10 3.33 -7.40
C VAL A 50 1.64 3.59 -8.84
N GLN A 51 2.42 4.35 -9.61
CA GLN A 51 2.15 4.60 -11.02
C GLN A 51 2.24 3.32 -11.85
N GLY A 52 3.27 2.49 -11.63
CA GLY A 52 3.42 1.19 -12.29
C GLY A 52 2.24 0.26 -12.02
N LEU A 53 1.81 0.17 -10.76
CA LEU A 53 0.66 -0.63 -10.32
C LEU A 53 -0.65 -0.23 -11.02
N HIS A 54 -0.79 1.05 -11.34
CA HIS A 54 -1.98 1.62 -11.96
C HIS A 54 -1.91 1.70 -13.50
N ALA A 55 -0.71 1.63 -14.09
CA ALA A 55 -0.47 1.94 -15.50
C ALA A 55 -1.26 1.04 -16.46
N ASN A 56 -1.34 -0.26 -16.16
CA ASN A 56 -1.94 -1.27 -17.03
C ASN A 56 -3.46 -1.39 -16.87
N ASN A 57 -4.05 -0.75 -15.85
CA ASN A 57 -5.49 -0.77 -15.63
C ASN A 57 -5.95 0.45 -14.79
N ARG A 58 -6.14 1.59 -15.47
CA ARG A 58 -6.40 2.89 -14.82
C ARG A 58 -7.80 3.05 -14.22
N ASP A 59 -8.75 2.22 -14.63
CA ASP A 59 -10.11 2.29 -14.08
C ASP A 59 -10.28 1.41 -12.84
N SER A 60 -9.21 0.70 -12.44
CA SER A 60 -9.25 -0.23 -11.32
C SER A 60 -9.14 0.45 -9.96
N ARG A 61 -9.81 -0.17 -9.00
CA ARG A 61 -9.62 0.14 -7.58
C ARG A 61 -8.29 -0.40 -7.10
N LEU A 62 -7.65 0.35 -6.20
CA LEU A 62 -6.37 0.00 -5.59
C LEU A 62 -6.59 -0.28 -4.11
N LEU A 63 -5.94 -1.30 -3.60
CA LEU A 63 -5.95 -1.68 -2.19
C LEU A 63 -4.53 -1.55 -1.64
N VAL A 64 -4.39 -0.97 -0.46
CA VAL A 64 -3.17 -1.07 0.34
C VAL A 64 -3.50 -1.61 1.73
N ARG A 65 -2.82 -2.68 2.13
CA ARG A 65 -2.81 -3.21 3.49
C ARG A 65 -1.55 -2.74 4.19
N THR A 66 -1.73 -2.11 5.35
CA THR A 66 -0.64 -1.56 6.16
C THR A 66 -0.38 -2.44 7.38
N LEU A 67 0.86 -2.90 7.54
CA LEU A 67 1.36 -3.75 8.63
C LEU A 67 2.69 -3.17 9.14
N GLY A 68 3.29 -3.79 10.16
CA GLY A 68 4.62 -3.38 10.66
C GLY A 68 4.66 -1.98 11.27
N TRP A 69 3.51 -1.41 11.64
CA TRP A 69 3.41 -0.12 12.33
C TRP A 69 3.53 -0.31 13.85
N GLY A 70 3.89 0.76 14.57
CA GLY A 70 4.08 0.77 16.01
C GLY A 70 5.36 0.07 16.48
N VAL A 71 6.29 -0.21 15.56
CA VAL A 71 7.54 -0.93 15.83
C VAL A 71 8.67 0.04 16.18
N TRP A 72 8.68 1.21 15.55
CA TRP A 72 9.79 2.16 15.67
C TRP A 72 9.44 3.37 16.56
N ASN A 73 10.40 3.78 17.39
CA ASN A 73 10.26 4.99 18.22
C ASN A 73 10.20 6.29 17.40
N GLY A 74 10.66 6.26 16.15
CA GLY A 74 10.63 7.39 15.22
C GLY A 74 9.28 7.56 14.53
N GLU A 75 8.28 6.74 14.85
CA GLU A 75 6.97 6.83 14.23
C GLU A 75 6.20 8.09 14.64
N PHE A 76 5.46 8.66 13.70
CA PHE A 76 4.62 9.84 13.93
C PHE A 76 3.13 9.50 13.79
N PRO A 77 2.54 8.72 14.72
CA PRO A 77 1.16 8.24 14.62
C PRO A 77 0.13 9.37 14.51
N ARG A 78 0.42 10.56 15.07
CA ARG A 78 -0.46 11.73 14.95
C ARG A 78 -0.67 12.20 13.52
N VAL A 79 0.33 12.10 12.65
CA VAL A 79 0.19 12.48 11.22
C VAL A 79 -0.77 11.52 10.54
N VAL A 80 -0.58 10.23 10.79
CA VAL A 80 -1.39 9.13 10.27
C VAL A 80 -2.83 9.24 10.73
N GLU A 81 -3.06 9.44 12.03
CA GLU A 81 -4.39 9.62 12.60
C GLU A 81 -5.11 10.83 12.02
N ARG A 82 -4.40 11.95 11.82
CA ARG A 82 -5.00 13.16 11.23
C ARG A 82 -5.36 12.95 9.76
N PHE A 83 -4.51 12.29 8.98
CA PHE A 83 -4.81 11.92 7.60
C PHE A 83 -6.07 11.04 7.53
N ARG A 84 -6.12 9.97 8.33
CA ARG A 84 -7.29 9.07 8.41
C ARG A 84 -8.56 9.84 8.77
N LYS A 85 -8.48 10.72 9.78
CA LYS A 85 -9.60 11.57 10.20
C LYS A 85 -10.06 12.53 9.10
N SER A 86 -9.15 13.13 8.32
CA SER A 86 -9.54 13.98 7.19
C SER A 86 -10.26 13.21 6.09
N CYS A 87 -10.03 11.91 5.99
CA CYS A 87 -10.74 11.00 5.08
C CYS A 87 -11.99 10.35 5.72
N GLY A 88 -12.39 10.79 6.91
CA GLY A 88 -13.59 10.28 7.61
C GLY A 88 -13.37 9.01 8.43
N GLU A 89 -12.14 8.54 8.59
CA GLU A 89 -11.82 7.36 9.40
C GLU A 89 -11.31 7.77 10.78
N SER A 90 -12.00 7.30 11.82
CA SER A 90 -11.70 7.61 13.22
C SER A 90 -11.15 6.41 14.00
N ARG A 91 -11.30 5.20 13.46
CA ARG A 91 -10.78 3.97 14.03
C ARG A 91 -9.25 3.96 13.97
N PRO A 92 -8.58 3.42 15.00
CA PRO A 92 -7.16 3.13 14.97
C PRO A 92 -6.72 2.33 13.74
N LEU A 93 -5.46 2.46 13.35
CA LEU A 93 -4.90 1.74 12.20
C LEU A 93 -5.04 0.22 12.34
N ILE A 94 -4.91 -0.33 13.55
CA ILE A 94 -5.07 -1.77 13.82
C ILE A 94 -6.48 -2.28 13.50
N GLU A 95 -7.51 -1.44 13.66
CA GLU A 95 -8.90 -1.83 13.47
C GLU A 95 -9.32 -1.74 12.00
N ALA A 96 -8.70 -0.84 11.23
CA ALA A 96 -8.94 -0.70 9.80
C ALA A 96 -7.60 -0.48 9.05
N PRO A 97 -6.81 -1.55 8.84
CA PRO A 97 -5.47 -1.49 8.27
C PRO A 97 -5.47 -1.42 6.73
N HIS A 98 -6.62 -1.62 6.10
CA HIS A 98 -6.77 -1.61 4.66
C HIS A 98 -7.31 -0.27 4.19
N LEU A 99 -6.75 0.23 3.09
CA LEU A 99 -7.22 1.40 2.39
C LEU A 99 -7.56 1.03 0.95
N LEU A 100 -8.84 1.20 0.61
CA LEU A 100 -9.41 0.93 -0.70
C LEU A 100 -9.69 2.26 -1.42
N CYS A 101 -9.03 2.46 -2.54
CA CYS A 101 -9.08 3.67 -3.35
C CYS A 101 -9.76 3.41 -4.69
N THR A 102 -10.55 4.37 -5.14
CA THR A 102 -11.03 4.43 -6.52
C THR A 102 -9.98 5.15 -7.39
N PRO A 103 -10.07 5.10 -8.73
CA PRO A 103 -9.18 5.88 -9.60
C PRO A 103 -9.14 7.38 -9.27
N GLY A 104 -10.23 7.95 -8.76
CA GLY A 104 -10.28 9.35 -8.34
C GLY A 104 -9.48 9.68 -7.08
N ASP A 105 -9.06 8.67 -6.31
CA ASP A 105 -8.33 8.82 -5.04
C ASP A 105 -6.81 8.53 -5.19
N LEU A 106 -6.27 8.49 -6.42
CA LEU A 106 -4.90 8.01 -6.67
C LEU A 106 -3.82 8.81 -5.94
N GLN A 107 -3.96 10.14 -5.85
CA GLN A 107 -2.97 10.99 -5.16
C GLN A 107 -2.96 10.72 -3.65
N ASP A 108 -4.12 10.48 -3.05
CA ASP A 108 -4.20 10.15 -1.63
C ASP A 108 -3.66 8.75 -1.34
N PHE A 109 -3.86 7.80 -2.27
CA PHE A 109 -3.23 6.48 -2.22
C PHE A 109 -1.70 6.58 -2.28
N GLU A 110 -1.17 7.40 -3.18
CA GLU A 110 0.25 7.68 -3.30
C GLU A 110 0.81 8.32 -2.02
N ALA A 111 0.13 9.34 -1.48
CA ALA A 111 0.51 9.98 -0.22
C ALA A 111 0.54 8.99 0.95
N TRP A 112 -0.43 8.07 1.04
CA TRP A 112 -0.43 7.00 2.04
C TRP A 112 0.79 6.09 1.91
N CYS A 113 1.13 5.69 0.67
CA CYS A 113 2.28 4.83 0.41
C CYS A 113 3.60 5.54 0.74
N ILE A 114 3.74 6.82 0.35
CA ILE A 114 4.91 7.65 0.71
C ILE A 114 5.08 7.71 2.23
N MET A 115 4.00 7.98 2.98
CA MET A 115 4.06 7.99 4.43
C MET A 115 4.53 6.65 4.99
N GLY A 116 3.94 5.53 4.56
CA GLY A 116 4.35 4.21 5.07
C GLY A 116 5.79 3.84 4.73
N VAL A 117 6.28 4.16 3.52
CA VAL A 117 7.69 3.92 3.13
C VAL A 117 8.66 4.79 3.95
N LEU A 118 8.32 6.06 4.20
CA LEU A 118 9.15 6.93 5.05
C LEU A 118 9.17 6.47 6.51
N GLN A 119 8.09 5.84 6.99
CA GLN A 119 7.97 5.28 8.33
C GLN A 119 8.48 3.82 8.43
N LEU A 120 8.99 3.24 7.33
CA LEU A 120 9.44 1.85 7.25
C LEU A 120 8.39 0.84 7.72
N TRP A 121 7.19 0.96 7.18
CA TRP A 121 6.11 0.00 7.39
C TRP A 121 6.11 -1.09 6.33
N ASP A 122 5.43 -2.19 6.65
CA ASP A 122 5.10 -3.20 5.66
C ASP A 122 3.85 -2.76 4.91
N LEU A 123 3.99 -2.51 3.62
CA LEU A 123 2.87 -2.12 2.75
C LEU A 123 2.67 -3.16 1.68
N HIS A 124 1.47 -3.69 1.61
CA HIS A 124 1.03 -4.57 0.55
C HIS A 124 0.05 -3.84 -0.36
N LEU A 125 0.43 -3.65 -1.62
CA LEU A 125 -0.34 -2.92 -2.61
C LEU A 125 -0.91 -3.90 -3.63
N LEU A 126 -2.16 -3.70 -4.04
CA LEU A 126 -2.84 -4.57 -4.97
C LEU A 126 -3.74 -3.75 -5.90
N ASN A 127 -3.63 -4.01 -7.20
CA ASN A 127 -4.61 -3.57 -8.17
C ASN A 127 -5.69 -4.65 -8.31
N LEU A 128 -6.94 -4.31 -7.99
CA LEU A 128 -8.02 -5.29 -7.94
C LEU A 128 -8.49 -5.76 -9.33
N GLY A 129 -8.23 -5.01 -10.39
CA GLY A 129 -8.71 -5.35 -11.73
C GLY A 129 -7.75 -6.20 -12.56
N ASN A 130 -6.44 -6.17 -12.28
CA ASN A 130 -5.44 -6.97 -12.99
C ASN A 130 -4.58 -7.87 -12.07
N HIS A 131 -4.76 -7.76 -10.75
CA HIS A 131 -4.02 -8.52 -9.73
C HIS A 131 -2.51 -8.29 -9.73
N GLU A 132 -2.03 -7.21 -10.34
CA GLU A 132 -0.67 -6.72 -10.11
C GLU A 132 -0.55 -6.29 -8.65
N SER A 133 0.60 -6.58 -8.04
CA SER A 133 0.85 -6.25 -6.64
C SER A 133 2.29 -5.83 -6.40
N ALA A 134 2.45 -5.02 -5.36
CA ALA A 134 3.75 -4.58 -4.86
C ALA A 134 3.82 -4.75 -3.35
N TYR A 135 5.03 -4.87 -2.83
CA TYR A 135 5.31 -4.94 -1.42
C TYR A 135 6.46 -4.00 -1.07
N PHE A 136 6.29 -3.22 0.00
CA PHE A 136 7.39 -2.54 0.69
C PHE A 136 7.59 -3.21 2.04
N SER A 137 8.83 -3.51 2.38
CA SER A 137 9.23 -4.11 3.63
C SER A 137 9.83 -3.08 4.57
N HIS A 138 9.55 -3.21 5.86
CA HIS A 138 10.27 -2.49 6.92
C HIS A 138 11.79 -2.79 6.92
N ASP A 139 12.19 -3.95 6.39
CA ASP A 139 13.59 -4.34 6.14
C ASP A 139 14.24 -3.62 4.94
N GLU A 140 13.65 -2.52 4.47
CA GLU A 140 14.22 -1.62 3.44
C GLU A 140 14.40 -2.26 2.05
N TRP A 141 13.48 -3.14 1.67
CA TRP A 141 13.40 -3.67 0.31
C TRP A 141 11.95 -3.64 -0.20
N CYS A 142 11.78 -3.60 -1.51
CA CYS A 142 10.48 -3.71 -2.16
C CYS A 142 10.49 -4.77 -3.26
N ALA A 143 9.31 -5.22 -3.66
CA ALA A 143 9.13 -6.19 -4.74
C ALA A 143 7.82 -5.90 -5.49
N THR A 144 7.79 -6.21 -6.78
CA THR A 144 6.65 -6.00 -7.67
C THR A 144 6.41 -7.26 -8.50
N THR A 145 5.15 -7.56 -8.84
CA THR A 145 4.83 -8.69 -9.73
C THR A 145 5.09 -8.39 -11.22
N TRP A 146 5.44 -7.16 -11.53
CA TRP A 146 5.93 -6.71 -12.85
C TRP A 146 7.37 -6.23 -12.71
N GLN A 147 8.09 -6.10 -13.83
CA GLN A 147 9.37 -5.40 -13.82
C GLN A 147 9.09 -3.89 -13.91
N PRO A 148 9.55 -3.07 -12.93
CA PRO A 148 9.52 -1.63 -13.08
C PRO A 148 10.36 -1.25 -14.30
N ALA A 149 9.97 -0.20 -15.02
CA ALA A 149 10.80 0.32 -16.11
C ALA A 149 12.20 0.65 -15.57
N ALA A 150 13.25 0.11 -16.20
CA ALA A 150 14.61 0.47 -15.85
C ALA A 150 14.83 1.93 -16.26
N ASN A 151 15.03 2.81 -15.27
CA ASN A 151 15.56 4.15 -15.50
C ASN A 151 17.07 4.07 -15.81
#